data_AF-A0A8H5BNB6-F1
#
_entry.id   AF-A0A8H5BNB6-F1
#
_cell.length_a   1.000
_cell.length_b   1.000
_cell.length_c   1.000
_cell.angle_alpha   90.00
_cell.angle_beta   90.00
_cell.angle_gamma   90.00
#
_symmetry.space_group_name_H-M   'P 1'
#
loop_
_entity.id
_entity.type
_entity.pdbx_description
1 polymer ?
#
loop_
_entity_poly.entity_id
_entity_poly.type
_entity_poly.pdbx_seq_one_letter_code
_entity_poly.pdbx_strand_id
1 'polypeptide(L)'
;MAAKFLFCLPLRLGVILFTLFQFVICGGAAGLVWYAYALLHKNPSDSDRDTWADLPKEIKIVWIVLGVVYSLASFVGLLGFLGAIFKKTGFVRTYLALLWCTFLLQLGSGIWSMVTYYRARGRSQDDCLKDSTDQNRLTYCAALEELKKIPQGYIIASSIVPIVIIAYALYVVHHYIKRLQKQQYEKEMAFKPKSGFATVKGKEETYPLTQPTTTYPYSDSGNAFGHKKTGSTAYAPVAQNRV
;
A
#
# COMPACT_ATOMS: atom_id res chain seq x y z
N MET A 1 -1.68 -3.70 -21.22
CA MET A 1 -3.10 -4.09 -21.07
C MET A 1 -3.50 -3.89 -19.62
N ALA A 2 -4.49 -3.05 -19.36
CA ALA A 2 -4.93 -2.73 -18.01
C ALA A 2 -5.74 -3.91 -17.46
N ALA A 3 -5.22 -4.61 -16.45
CA ALA A 3 -5.99 -5.60 -15.71
C ALA A 3 -7.18 -4.89 -15.06
N LYS A 4 -8.38 -5.18 -15.57
CA LYS A 4 -9.65 -4.78 -14.98
C LYS A 4 -9.89 -5.71 -13.80
N PHE A 5 -9.36 -5.37 -12.63
CA PHE A 5 -9.70 -6.06 -11.40
C PHE A 5 -11.18 -5.79 -11.07
N LEU A 6 -11.87 -6.87 -10.70
CA LEU A 6 -13.31 -6.97 -10.47
C LEU A 6 -13.85 -5.78 -9.64
N PHE A 7 -14.84 -5.07 -10.19
CA PHE A 7 -15.38 -3.76 -9.76
C PHE A 7 -14.38 -2.59 -9.91
N CYS A 8 -14.80 -1.53 -10.61
CA CYS A 8 -14.06 -0.28 -10.87
C CYS A 8 -13.60 0.51 -9.62
N LEU A 9 -13.47 -0.13 -8.46
CA LEU A 9 -12.99 0.45 -7.24
C LEU A 9 -11.48 0.66 -7.43
N PRO A 10 -11.01 1.92 -7.57
CA PRO A 10 -9.61 2.17 -7.82
C PRO A 10 -8.83 1.56 -6.66
N LEU A 11 -7.76 0.81 -6.96
CA LEU A 11 -6.84 0.19 -5.99
C LEU A 11 -6.47 1.14 -4.82
N ARG A 12 -6.49 2.45 -5.09
CA ARG A 12 -6.32 3.53 -4.12
C ARG A 12 -7.43 3.63 -3.07
N LEU A 13 -8.69 3.49 -3.46
CA LEU A 13 -9.84 3.60 -2.56
C LEU A 13 -9.88 2.41 -1.58
N GLY A 14 -9.41 1.23 -1.99
CA GLY A 14 -9.23 0.10 -1.08
C GLY A 14 -8.22 0.39 0.03
N VAL A 15 -7.04 0.95 -0.31
CA VAL A 15 -6.04 1.34 0.69
C VAL A 15 -6.56 2.47 1.59
N ILE A 16 -7.24 3.47 1.00
CA ILE A 16 -7.83 4.58 1.76
C ILE A 16 -8.84 4.05 2.79
N LEU A 17 -9.80 3.22 2.37
CA LEU A 17 -10.79 2.64 3.27
C LEU A 17 -10.13 1.81 4.36
N PHE A 18 -9.17 0.95 4.01
CA PHE A 18 -8.48 0.12 4.98
C PHE A 18 -7.74 0.96 6.04
N THR A 19 -6.98 1.97 5.60
CA THR A 19 -6.25 2.86 6.52
C THR A 19 -7.19 3.72 7.37
N LEU A 20 -8.34 4.11 6.84
CA LEU A 20 -9.36 4.87 7.57
C LEU A 20 -10.02 4.00 8.64
N PHE A 21 -10.44 2.77 8.30
CA PHE A 21 -10.96 1.82 9.27
C PHE A 21 -9.93 1.48 10.34
N GLN A 22 -8.68 1.20 9.95
CA GLN A 22 -7.60 0.97 10.89
C GLN A 22 -7.38 2.16 11.83
N PHE A 23 -7.39 3.38 11.30
CA PHE A 23 -7.26 4.60 12.09
C PHE A 23 -8.43 4.79 13.06
N VAL A 24 -9.66 4.56 12.63
CA VAL A 24 -10.85 4.70 13.48
C VAL A 24 -10.85 3.65 14.59
N ILE A 25 -10.53 2.39 14.27
CA ILE A 25 -10.51 1.30 15.25
C ILE A 25 -9.35 1.50 16.23
N CYS A 26 -8.11 1.72 15.75
CA CYS A 26 -6.96 1.90 16.63
C CYS A 26 -6.99 3.24 17.38
N GLY A 27 -7.40 4.32 16.72
CA GLY A 27 -7.54 5.64 17.34
C GLY A 27 -8.67 5.68 18.35
N GLY A 28 -9.81 5.05 18.06
CA GLY A 28 -10.92 4.89 19.00
C GLY A 28 -10.51 4.04 20.20
N ALA A 29 -9.84 2.90 19.97
CA ALA A 29 -9.33 2.05 21.05
C ALA A 29 -8.28 2.77 21.91
N ALA A 30 -7.33 3.49 21.31
CA ALA A 30 -6.37 4.30 22.04
C ALA A 30 -7.07 5.37 22.88
N GLY A 31 -8.03 6.08 22.29
CA GLY A 31 -8.84 7.08 22.98
C GLY A 31 -9.59 6.49 24.18
N LEU A 32 -10.21 5.32 24.02
CA LEU A 32 -10.89 4.61 25.10
C LEU A 32 -9.92 4.19 26.21
N VAL A 33 -8.74 3.66 25.85
CA VAL A 33 -7.72 3.27 26.83
C VAL A 33 -7.25 4.47 27.66
N TRP A 34 -6.93 5.59 27.01
CA TRP A 34 -6.52 6.81 27.68
C TRP A 34 -7.66 7.46 28.47
N TYR A 35 -8.89 7.39 27.96
CA TYR A 35 -10.07 7.89 28.66
C TYR A 35 -10.37 7.09 29.92
N ALA A 36 -10.34 5.75 29.83
CA ALA A 36 -10.46 4.88 30.98
C ALA A 36 -9.35 5.19 32.00
N TYR A 37 -8.09 5.27 31.56
CA TYR A 37 -6.98 5.64 32.43
C TYR A 37 -7.20 6.99 33.13
N ALA A 38 -7.69 8.00 32.42
CA ALA A 38 -7.96 9.32 32.99
C ALA A 38 -9.14 9.32 33.97
N LEU A 39 -10.19 8.54 33.71
CA LEU A 39 -11.37 8.42 34.57
C LEU A 39 -11.02 7.75 35.91
N LEU A 40 -10.22 6.68 35.84
CA LEU A 40 -9.68 5.97 36.99
C LEU A 40 -8.76 6.86 37.83
N HIS A 41 -8.01 7.77 37.21
CA HIS A 41 -7.13 8.68 37.93
C HIS A 41 -7.88 9.84 38.61
N LYS A 42 -9.02 10.29 38.04
CA LYS A 42 -9.79 11.44 38.53
C LYS A 42 -10.77 11.14 39.67
N ASN A 43 -11.24 9.90 39.81
CA ASN A 43 -12.19 9.51 40.85
C ASN A 43 -11.54 8.58 41.89
N PRO A 44 -10.72 9.10 42.83
CA PRO A 44 -10.39 8.37 44.05
C PRO A 44 -11.61 8.44 44.99
N SER A 45 -12.72 7.78 44.65
CA SER A 45 -13.86 7.66 45.57
C SER A 45 -13.49 6.65 46.66
N ASP A 46 -13.65 7.06 47.91
CA ASP A 46 -13.09 6.49 49.13
C ASP A 46 -13.53 5.04 49.47
N SER A 47 -14.41 4.41 48.68
CA SER A 47 -14.88 3.04 48.94
C SER A 47 -14.34 1.97 47.98
N ASP A 48 -13.53 2.33 46.98
CA ASP A 48 -12.98 1.42 45.95
C ASP A 48 -11.45 1.54 45.82
N ARG A 49 -10.80 2.05 46.89
CA ARG A 49 -9.35 2.27 46.95
C ARG A 49 -8.53 0.99 46.85
N ASP A 50 -9.08 -0.14 47.29
CA ASP A 50 -8.36 -1.41 47.29
C ASP A 50 -8.24 -2.00 45.88
N THR A 51 -9.20 -1.72 44.98
CA THR A 51 -9.26 -2.35 43.66
C THR A 51 -8.17 -1.83 42.69
N TRP A 52 -7.69 -0.59 42.87
CA TRP A 52 -6.64 0.02 42.04
C TRP A 52 -5.28 0.11 42.72
N ALA A 53 -5.22 0.18 44.05
CA ALA A 53 -3.96 0.15 44.80
C ALA A 53 -3.35 -1.26 44.84
N ASP A 54 -4.18 -2.32 44.89
CA ASP A 54 -3.73 -3.71 44.80
C ASP A 54 -3.65 -4.26 43.38
N LEU A 55 -4.02 -3.46 42.36
CA LEU A 55 -3.87 -3.92 40.98
C LEU A 55 -2.37 -4.16 40.72
N PRO A 56 -1.97 -5.40 40.35
CA PRO A 56 -0.56 -5.72 40.24
C PRO A 56 0.11 -4.77 39.25
N LYS A 57 1.27 -4.23 39.66
CA LYS A 57 2.06 -3.24 38.89
C LYS A 57 2.25 -3.66 37.42
N GLU A 58 2.32 -4.97 37.19
CA GLU A 58 2.37 -5.61 35.87
C GLU A 58 1.20 -5.20 34.96
N ILE A 59 -0.04 -5.26 35.44
CA ILE A 59 -1.24 -4.93 34.65
C ILE A 59 -1.23 -3.44 34.26
N LYS A 60 -0.80 -2.58 35.18
CA LYS A 60 -0.66 -1.14 34.90
C LYS A 60 0.33 -0.87 33.79
N ILE A 61 1.48 -1.55 33.80
CA ILE A 61 2.49 -1.45 32.75
C ILE A 61 1.91 -1.93 31.41
N VAL A 62 1.21 -3.07 31.40
CA VAL A 62 0.59 -3.61 30.18
C VAL A 62 -0.40 -2.62 29.57
N TRP A 63 -1.26 -1.99 30.37
CA TRP A 63 -2.23 -0.99 29.89
C TRP A 63 -1.56 0.24 29.26
N ILE A 64 -0.48 0.75 29.88
CA ILE A 64 0.27 1.88 29.33
C ILE A 64 0.92 1.50 28.00
N VAL A 65 1.59 0.34 27.94
CA VAL A 65 2.22 -0.16 26.71
C VAL A 65 1.17 -0.34 25.61
N LEU A 66 0.01 -0.90 25.94
CA LEU A 66 -1.10 -1.09 25.02
C LEU A 66 -1.58 0.25 24.44
N GLY A 67 -1.77 1.26 25.29
CA GLY A 67 -2.14 2.62 24.88
C GLY A 67 -1.12 3.24 23.92
N VAL A 68 0.18 3.09 24.19
CA VAL A 68 1.24 3.60 23.32
C VAL A 68 1.26 2.90 21.97
N VAL A 69 1.13 1.56 21.95
CA VAL A 69 1.13 0.76 20.72
C VAL A 69 -0.07 1.14 19.83
N TYR A 70 -1.27 1.29 20.39
CA TYR A 70 -2.44 1.70 19.61
C TYR A 70 -2.34 3.14 19.09
N SER A 71 -1.73 4.06 19.86
CA SER A 71 -1.44 5.41 19.38
C SER A 71 -0.46 5.40 18.20
N LEU A 72 0.61 4.61 18.27
CA LEU A 72 1.55 4.45 17.16
C LEU A 72 0.89 3.80 15.94
N ALA A 73 0.05 2.79 16.14
CA ALA A 73 -0.72 2.15 15.07
C ALA A 73 -1.68 3.13 14.39
N SER A 74 -2.34 3.99 15.18
CA SER A 74 -3.18 5.08 14.68
C SER A 74 -2.37 6.07 13.84
N PHE A 75 -1.17 6.43 14.29
CA PHE A 75 -0.26 7.30 13.54
C PHE A 75 0.18 6.68 12.20
N VAL A 76 0.47 5.38 12.16
CA VAL A 76 0.75 4.65 10.91
C VAL A 76 -0.46 4.68 9.98
N GLY A 77 -1.68 4.55 10.51
CA GLY A 77 -2.94 4.70 9.75
C GLY A 77 -3.06 6.07 9.09
N LEU A 78 -2.77 7.15 9.82
CA LEU A 78 -2.75 8.51 9.28
C LEU A 78 -1.72 8.70 8.17
N LEU A 79 -0.50 8.16 8.35
CA LEU A 79 0.54 8.22 7.33
C LEU A 79 0.13 7.48 6.06
N GLY A 80 -0.57 6.35 6.19
CA GLY A 80 -1.15 5.63 5.06
C GLY A 80 -2.21 6.44 4.31
N PHE A 81 -3.09 7.10 5.06
CA PHE A 81 -4.10 8.00 4.50
C PHE A 81 -3.47 9.20 3.77
N LEU A 82 -2.49 9.87 4.39
CA LEU A 82 -1.73 10.96 3.76
C LEU A 82 -0.97 10.50 2.52
N GLY A 83 -0.37 9.30 2.55
CA GLY A 83 0.34 8.71 1.43
C GLY A 83 -0.56 8.48 0.22
N ALA A 84 -1.83 8.14 0.44
CA ALA A 84 -2.82 8.00 -0.63
C ALA A 84 -3.21 9.35 -1.26
N ILE A 85 -3.27 10.42 -0.47
CA ILE A 85 -3.63 11.77 -0.93
C ILE A 85 -2.47 12.44 -1.68
N PHE A 86 -1.26 12.46 -1.10
CA PHE A 86 -0.20 13.36 -1.57
C PHE A 86 0.51 12.92 -2.87
N LYS A 87 0.28 11.69 -3.37
CA LYS A 87 0.83 11.16 -4.64
C LYS A 87 2.35 11.33 -4.83
N LYS A 88 3.09 11.70 -3.78
CA LYS A 88 4.55 11.83 -3.78
C LYS A 88 5.17 10.47 -3.54
N THR A 89 6.08 10.05 -4.42
CA THR A 89 6.72 8.72 -4.35
C THR A 89 7.58 8.50 -3.11
N GLY A 90 8.11 9.57 -2.50
CA GLY A 90 8.84 9.50 -1.24
C GLY A 90 7.97 8.96 -0.09
N PHE A 91 6.76 9.49 0.08
CA PHE A 91 5.83 9.06 1.14
C PHE A 91 5.33 7.63 0.97
N VAL A 92 5.19 7.17 -0.27
CA VAL A 92 4.78 5.79 -0.54
C VAL A 92 5.88 4.80 -0.14
N ARG A 93 7.15 5.18 -0.30
CA ARG A 93 8.30 4.33 0.06
C ARG A 93 8.48 4.20 1.57
N THR A 94 8.32 5.29 2.32
CA THR A 94 8.35 5.24 3.80
C THR A 94 7.16 4.46 4.34
N TYR A 95 5.97 4.63 3.77
CA TYR A 95 4.79 3.85 4.12
C TYR A 95 4.98 2.35 3.89
N LEU A 96 5.59 1.95 2.76
CA LEU A 96 5.92 0.53 2.51
C LEU A 96 6.88 -0.02 3.57
N ALA A 97 7.91 0.75 3.95
CA ALA A 97 8.86 0.33 4.98
C ALA A 97 8.17 0.15 6.35
N LEU A 98 7.27 1.06 6.72
CA LEU A 98 6.48 0.96 7.94
C LEU A 98 5.54 -0.26 7.91
N LEU A 99 4.86 -0.50 6.79
CA LEU A 99 4.01 -1.69 6.61
C LEU A 99 4.81 -3.00 6.72
N TRP A 100 6.03 -3.02 6.20
CA TRP A 100 6.90 -4.19 6.32
C TRP A 100 7.32 -4.41 7.77
N CYS A 101 7.68 -3.34 8.49
CA CYS A 101 8.02 -3.40 9.91
C CYS A 101 6.84 -3.89 10.76
N THR A 102 5.63 -3.36 10.53
CA THR A 102 4.43 -3.80 11.26
C THR A 102 4.08 -5.25 10.94
N PHE A 103 4.20 -5.67 9.68
CA PHE A 103 3.99 -7.06 9.30
C PHE A 103 4.96 -8.01 10.01
N LEU A 104 6.25 -7.68 10.06
CA LEU A 104 7.25 -8.48 10.78
C LEU A 104 6.97 -8.54 12.29
N LEU A 105 6.62 -7.40 12.90
CA LEU A 105 6.25 -7.34 14.32
C LEU A 105 5.00 -8.17 14.61
N GLN A 106 3.97 -8.10 13.75
CA GLN A 106 2.76 -8.89 13.88
C GLN A 106 3.05 -10.39 13.78
N LEU A 107 3.92 -10.77 12.84
CA LEU A 107 4.28 -12.17 12.61
C LEU A 107 5.10 -12.72 13.79
N GLY A 108 6.06 -11.93 14.30
CA GLY A 108 6.82 -12.26 15.51
C GLY A 108 5.93 -12.37 16.76
N SER A 109 5.04 -11.39 16.97
CA SER A 109 4.09 -11.40 18.08
C SER A 109 3.10 -12.57 18.00
N GLY A 110 2.64 -12.91 16.79
CA GLY A 110 1.76 -14.06 16.55
C GLY A 110 2.44 -15.38 16.90
N ILE A 111 3.68 -15.60 16.44
CA ILE A 111 4.46 -16.81 16.78
C ILE A 111 4.70 -16.88 18.29
N TRP A 112 5.13 -15.77 18.90
CA TRP A 112 5.38 -15.71 20.34
C TRP A 112 4.12 -16.04 21.15
N SER A 113 2.98 -15.44 20.80
CA SER A 113 1.70 -15.69 21.46
C SER A 113 1.29 -17.16 21.32
N MET A 114 1.49 -17.75 20.14
CA MET A 114 1.20 -19.16 19.89
C MET A 114 2.07 -20.08 20.77
N VAL A 115 3.38 -19.84 20.84
CA VAL A 115 4.31 -20.60 21.69
C VAL A 115 3.95 -20.46 23.16
N THR A 116 3.63 -19.26 23.61
CA THR A 116 3.26 -18.97 25.00
C THR A 116 1.96 -19.68 25.36
N TYR A 117 0.98 -19.68 24.46
CA TYR A 117 -0.29 -20.39 24.63
C TYR A 117 -0.09 -21.90 24.77
N TYR A 118 0.71 -22.53 23.90
CA TYR A 118 1.00 -23.96 24.01
C TYR A 118 1.78 -24.31 25.27
N ARG A 119 2.74 -23.47 25.70
CA ARG A 119 3.45 -23.65 26.97
C ARG A 119 2.52 -23.53 28.19
N ALA A 120 1.61 -22.55 28.17
CA ALA A 120 0.65 -22.34 29.26
C ALA A 120 -0.30 -23.53 29.41
N ARG A 121 -0.76 -24.12 28.30
CA ARG A 121 -1.65 -25.29 28.32
C ARG A 121 -0.99 -26.57 28.85
N GLY A 122 0.34 -26.67 28.73
CA GLY A 122 1.11 -27.82 29.22
C GLY A 122 1.29 -27.87 30.74
N ARG A 123 1.03 -26.77 31.46
CA ARG A 123 1.05 -26.77 32.94
C ARG A 123 -0.34 -27.05 33.48
N SER A 124 -0.43 -28.01 34.40
CA SER A 124 -1.68 -28.38 35.04
C SER A 124 -2.10 -27.32 36.06
N GLN A 125 -3.41 -27.17 36.28
CA GLN A 125 -3.97 -26.23 37.26
C GLN A 125 -3.49 -26.54 38.68
N ASP A 126 -3.24 -27.82 38.95
CA ASP A 126 -2.74 -28.32 40.23
C ASP A 126 -1.32 -27.82 40.53
N ASP A 127 -0.49 -27.59 39.50
CA ASP A 127 0.84 -26.98 39.66
C ASP A 127 0.76 -25.46 39.91
N CYS A 128 -0.35 -24.80 39.52
CA CYS A 128 -0.59 -23.37 39.75
C CYS A 128 -1.06 -23.11 41.20
N LEU A 129 -1.84 -24.06 41.76
CA LEU A 129 -2.43 -23.97 43.11
C LEU A 129 -1.49 -24.50 44.21
N LYS A 130 -0.57 -25.43 43.89
CA LYS A 130 0.22 -26.15 44.90
C LYS A 130 1.21 -25.30 45.70
N ASP A 131 1.52 -24.07 45.27
CA ASP A 131 2.70 -23.36 45.80
C ASP A 131 2.47 -21.86 46.06
N SER A 132 1.22 -21.38 46.18
CA SER A 132 0.98 -19.93 46.33
C SER A 132 -0.33 -19.56 47.04
N THR A 133 -0.21 -18.85 48.15
CA THR A 133 -1.32 -18.16 48.86
C THR A 133 -1.53 -16.73 48.35
N ASP A 134 -0.71 -16.28 47.39
CA ASP A 134 -0.78 -14.92 46.85
C ASP A 134 -2.02 -14.71 45.98
N GLN A 135 -2.86 -13.75 46.38
CA GLN A 135 -4.11 -13.39 45.72
C GLN A 135 -3.94 -13.04 44.23
N ASN A 136 -2.80 -12.43 43.88
CA ASN A 136 -2.42 -12.15 42.50
C ASN A 136 -2.19 -13.42 41.67
N ARG A 137 -1.57 -14.47 42.24
CA ARG A 137 -1.34 -15.71 41.49
C ARG A 137 -2.65 -16.48 41.31
N LEU A 138 -3.55 -16.42 42.29
CA LEU A 138 -4.90 -16.98 42.15
C LEU A 138 -5.70 -16.32 41.01
N THR A 139 -5.68 -14.98 40.88
CA THR A 139 -6.39 -14.29 39.79
C THR A 139 -5.80 -14.62 38.43
N TYR A 140 -4.46 -14.76 38.32
CA TYR A 140 -3.83 -15.27 37.10
C TYR A 140 -4.22 -16.71 36.77
N CYS A 141 -4.25 -17.62 37.76
CA CYS A 141 -4.67 -19.01 37.55
C CYS A 141 -6.15 -19.10 37.13
N ALA A 142 -7.03 -18.26 37.70
CA ALA A 142 -8.45 -18.18 37.32
C ALA A 142 -8.63 -17.67 35.88
N ALA A 143 -7.89 -16.63 35.48
CA ALA A 143 -7.91 -16.13 34.11
C ALA A 143 -7.41 -17.17 33.09
N LEU A 144 -6.41 -17.98 33.46
CA LEU A 144 -5.92 -19.11 32.67
C LEU A 144 -6.99 -20.18 32.43
N GLU A 145 -7.87 -20.42 33.41
CA GLU A 145 -8.95 -21.38 33.28
C GLU A 145 -10.02 -20.90 32.27
N GLU A 146 -10.37 -19.61 32.32
CA GLU A 146 -11.26 -19.02 31.32
C GLU A 146 -10.67 -19.05 29.91
N LEU A 147 -9.37 -18.78 29.78
CA LEU A 147 -8.63 -18.91 28.51
C LEU A 147 -8.63 -20.35 27.97
N LYS A 148 -8.67 -21.36 28.85
CA LYS A 148 -8.70 -22.78 28.47
C LYS A 148 -10.07 -23.21 27.93
N LYS A 149 -11.16 -22.54 28.34
CA LYS A 149 -12.52 -22.77 27.84
C LYS A 149 -12.72 -22.29 26.41
N ILE A 150 -11.87 -21.37 25.93
CA ILE A 150 -11.95 -20.86 24.55
C ILE A 150 -11.57 -22.00 23.58
N PRO A 151 -12.41 -22.30 22.56
CA PRO A 151 -12.10 -23.35 21.60
C PRO A 151 -10.80 -23.03 20.86
N GLN A 152 -9.92 -24.04 20.73
CA GLN A 152 -8.59 -23.91 20.11
C GLN A 152 -8.64 -23.22 18.74
N GLY A 153 -9.67 -23.53 17.95
CA GLY A 153 -9.85 -22.96 16.62
C GLY A 153 -9.99 -21.43 16.63
N TYR A 154 -10.55 -20.83 17.68
CA TYR A 154 -10.78 -19.38 17.73
C TYR A 154 -9.48 -18.59 17.86
N ILE A 155 -8.56 -19.05 18.71
CA ILE A 155 -7.26 -18.37 18.93
C ILE A 155 -6.39 -18.47 17.68
N ILE A 156 -6.38 -19.64 17.05
CA ILE A 156 -5.63 -19.86 15.81
C ILE A 156 -6.23 -19.01 14.68
N ALA A 157 -7.56 -19.02 14.53
CA ALA A 157 -8.24 -18.20 13.53
C ALA A 157 -8.00 -16.70 13.76
N SER A 158 -8.10 -16.22 15.00
CA SER A 158 -7.94 -14.79 15.32
C SER A 158 -6.51 -14.28 15.08
N SER A 159 -5.50 -15.15 15.16
CA SER A 159 -4.11 -14.79 14.83
C SER A 159 -3.82 -14.81 13.32
N ILE A 160 -4.41 -15.76 12.57
CA ILE A 160 -4.17 -15.91 11.13
C ILE A 160 -4.88 -14.81 10.32
N VAL A 161 -6.13 -14.51 10.64
CA VAL A 161 -6.94 -13.51 9.92
C VAL A 161 -6.22 -12.15 9.75
N PRO A 162 -5.70 -11.49 10.80
CA PRO A 162 -5.02 -10.22 10.65
C PRO A 162 -3.73 -10.33 9.84
N ILE A 163 -2.99 -11.44 9.94
CA ILE A 163 -1.77 -11.67 9.14
C ILE A 163 -2.12 -11.71 7.65
N VAL A 164 -3.19 -12.42 7.27
CA VAL A 164 -3.65 -12.53 5.87
C VAL A 164 -4.10 -11.16 5.34
N ILE A 165 -4.83 -10.40 6.16
CA ILE A 165 -5.29 -9.04 5.79
C ILE A 165 -4.09 -8.11 5.53
N ILE A 166 -3.08 -8.11 6.42
CA ILE A 166 -1.88 -7.27 6.26
C ILE A 166 -1.04 -7.74 5.06
N ALA A 167 -0.90 -9.05 4.86
CA ALA A 167 -0.20 -9.61 3.71
C ALA A 167 -0.86 -9.19 2.38
N TYR A 168 -2.20 -9.21 2.32
CA TYR A 168 -2.95 -8.71 1.18
C TYR A 168 -2.73 -7.21 0.95
N ALA A 169 -2.73 -6.40 2.01
CA ALA A 169 -2.44 -4.98 1.93
C ALA A 169 -1.02 -4.71 1.39
N LEU A 170 -0.01 -5.45 1.85
CA LEU A 170 1.36 -5.39 1.35
C LEU A 170 1.45 -5.73 -0.14
N TYR A 171 0.76 -6.80 -0.57
CA TYR A 171 0.71 -7.21 -1.98
C TYR A 171 0.16 -6.08 -2.87
N VAL A 172 -0.96 -5.48 -2.45
CA VAL A 172 -1.61 -4.36 -3.14
C VAL A 172 -0.69 -3.14 -3.26
N VAL A 173 -0.05 -2.74 -2.15
CA VAL A 173 0.85 -1.56 -2.11
C VAL A 173 2.09 -1.80 -2.97
N HIS A 174 2.67 -3.01 -2.92
CA HIS A 174 3.82 -3.36 -3.75
C HIS A 174 3.51 -3.25 -5.25
N HIS A 175 2.37 -3.79 -5.69
CA HIS A 175 1.94 -3.67 -7.08
C HIS A 175 1.67 -2.21 -7.49
N TYR A 176 1.14 -1.41 -6.57
CA TYR A 176 0.92 0.02 -6.80
C TYR A 176 2.23 0.79 -7.02
N ILE A 177 3.25 0.53 -6.20
CA ILE A 177 4.57 1.17 -6.33
C ILE A 177 5.21 0.82 -7.67
N LYS A 178 5.17 -0.46 -8.06
CA LYS A 178 5.70 -0.91 -9.35
C LYS A 178 5.03 -0.18 -10.52
N ARG A 179 3.72 0.07 -10.43
CA ARG A 179 2.98 0.84 -11.43
C ARG A 179 3.38 2.32 -11.45
N LEU A 180 3.57 2.95 -10.28
CA LEU A 180 4.03 4.34 -10.19
C LEU A 180 5.45 4.50 -10.76
N GLN A 181 6.36 3.59 -10.44
CA GLN A 181 7.72 3.59 -10.98
C GLN A 181 7.71 3.46 -12.51
N LYS A 182 6.88 2.57 -13.05
CA LYS A 182 6.72 2.43 -14.50
C LYS A 182 6.22 3.74 -15.13
N GLN A 183 5.23 4.39 -14.52
CA GLN A 183 4.73 5.69 -15.00
C GLN A 183 5.77 6.81 -14.90
N GLN A 184 6.61 6.81 -13.87
CA GLN A 184 7.71 7.77 -13.74
C GLN A 184 8.77 7.54 -14.80
N TYR A 185 9.17 6.29 -15.02
CA TYR A 185 10.13 5.91 -16.04
C TYR A 185 9.64 6.26 -17.45
N GLU A 186 8.38 5.98 -17.77
CA GLU A 186 7.75 6.37 -19.04
C GLU A 186 7.74 7.90 -19.23
N LYS A 187 7.47 8.66 -18.16
CA LYS A 187 7.54 10.13 -18.20
C LYS A 187 8.96 10.63 -18.40
N GLU A 188 9.95 10.08 -17.70
CA GLU A 188 11.36 10.45 -17.88
C GLU A 188 11.86 10.13 -19.29
N MET A 189 11.40 9.02 -19.88
CA MET A 189 11.68 8.68 -21.27
C MET A 189 10.97 9.62 -22.26
N ALA A 190 9.74 10.03 -21.98
CA ALA A 190 8.99 10.96 -22.83
C ALA A 190 9.52 12.41 -22.75
N PHE A 191 10.04 12.82 -21.59
CA PHE A 191 10.51 14.18 -21.32
C PHE A 191 12.02 14.38 -21.48
N LYS A 192 12.81 13.34 -21.75
CA LYS A 192 14.10 13.54 -22.40
C LYS A 192 13.81 13.84 -23.88
N PRO A 193 13.77 15.10 -24.35
CA PRO A 193 13.91 15.33 -25.77
C PRO A 193 15.19 14.59 -26.16
N LYS A 194 15.13 13.75 -27.18
CA LYS A 194 16.35 13.25 -27.81
C LYS A 194 17.13 14.49 -28.23
N SER A 195 18.07 14.93 -27.39
CA SER A 195 19.00 15.99 -27.70
C SER A 195 19.79 15.49 -28.90
N GLY A 196 19.40 15.97 -30.08
CA GLY A 196 19.87 15.44 -31.35
C GLY A 196 19.14 14.17 -31.76
N PHE A 197 18.01 14.31 -32.45
CA PHE A 197 17.84 13.47 -33.64
C PHE A 197 19.02 13.83 -34.56
N ALA A 198 20.11 13.07 -34.46
CA ALA A 198 21.09 13.07 -35.53
C ALA A 198 20.30 12.67 -36.79
N THR A 199 20.24 13.56 -37.77
CA THR A 199 19.79 13.22 -39.12
C THR A 199 20.64 12.05 -39.57
N VAL A 200 20.12 10.84 -39.43
CA VAL A 200 20.71 9.66 -40.05
C VAL A 200 20.68 9.96 -41.54
N LYS A 201 21.85 10.08 -42.17
CA LYS A 201 21.96 10.18 -43.64
C LYS A 201 21.10 9.08 -44.22
N GLY A 202 20.01 9.44 -44.90
CA GLY A 202 18.99 8.51 -45.35
C GLY A 202 19.64 7.40 -46.17
N LYS A 203 19.71 6.19 -45.60
CA LYS A 203 19.88 4.97 -46.37
C LYS A 203 18.46 4.55 -46.76
N GLU A 204 18.28 4.21 -48.04
CA GLU A 204 16.99 3.96 -48.71
C GLU A 204 16.06 2.96 -48.00
N GLU A 205 16.58 2.24 -47.01
CA GLU A 205 15.85 1.18 -46.30
C GLU A 205 15.16 1.64 -45.00
N THR A 206 15.26 2.92 -44.62
CA THR A 206 14.74 3.41 -43.32
C THR A 206 13.35 4.06 -43.39
N TYR A 207 12.68 4.01 -44.54
CA TYR A 207 11.37 4.65 -44.69
C TYR A 207 10.26 3.83 -44.00
N PRO A 208 9.36 4.48 -43.23
CA PRO A 208 8.24 3.80 -42.61
C PRO A 208 7.31 3.22 -43.69
N LEU A 209 6.91 1.95 -43.55
CA LEU A 209 6.01 1.21 -44.46
C LEU A 209 4.63 1.87 -44.69
N THR A 210 4.33 2.95 -43.97
CA THR A 210 3.08 3.70 -44.08
C THR A 210 3.17 4.91 -45.03
N GLN A 211 4.36 5.24 -45.55
CA GLN A 211 4.50 6.23 -46.61
C GLN A 211 4.79 5.52 -47.95
N PRO A 212 4.03 5.81 -49.02
CA PRO A 212 4.37 5.30 -50.35
C PRO A 212 5.71 5.91 -50.78
N THR A 213 6.78 5.13 -50.68
CA THR A 213 8.16 5.54 -51.00
C THR A 213 8.47 5.55 -52.49
N THR A 214 7.54 5.15 -53.33
CA THR A 214 7.67 5.33 -54.76
C THR A 214 7.28 6.76 -55.12
N THR A 215 8.24 7.69 -54.96
CA THR A 215 8.21 8.93 -55.72
C THR A 215 8.15 8.53 -57.18
N TYR A 216 6.98 8.70 -57.80
CA TYR A 216 6.73 8.32 -59.18
C TYR A 216 7.84 8.92 -60.06
N PRO A 217 8.54 8.16 -60.92
CA PRO A 217 9.73 8.65 -61.63
C PRO A 217 9.54 9.94 -62.45
N TYR A 218 8.29 10.31 -62.75
CA TYR A 218 7.91 11.52 -63.47
C TYR A 218 7.40 12.66 -62.58
N SER A 219 7.38 12.51 -61.25
CA SER A 219 7.00 13.61 -60.35
C SER A 219 8.14 14.60 -60.11
N ASP A 220 9.37 14.22 -60.45
CA ASP A 220 10.52 15.13 -60.35
C ASP A 220 10.60 16.04 -61.58
N SER A 221 10.80 17.34 -61.36
CA SER A 221 10.72 18.39 -62.39
C SER A 221 11.67 18.15 -63.56
N GLY A 222 12.82 17.50 -63.31
CA GLY A 222 13.83 17.18 -64.32
C GLY A 222 13.41 16.09 -65.31
N ASN A 223 12.49 15.22 -64.91
CA ASN A 223 11.99 14.08 -65.71
C ASN A 223 10.54 14.26 -66.16
N ALA A 224 9.88 15.36 -65.80
CA ALA A 224 8.53 15.66 -66.24
C ALA A 224 8.47 15.84 -67.77
N PHE A 225 7.44 15.27 -68.40
CA PHE A 225 7.19 15.46 -69.83
C PHE A 225 7.11 16.96 -70.15
N GLY A 226 8.04 17.46 -70.98
CA GLY A 226 8.12 18.86 -71.38
C GLY A 226 9.23 19.70 -70.73
N HIS A 227 10.08 19.13 -69.87
CA HIS A 227 11.14 19.89 -69.20
C HIS A 227 12.25 20.39 -70.15
N LYS A 228 12.47 19.73 -71.29
CA LYS A 228 13.36 20.24 -72.36
C LYS A 228 12.55 20.71 -73.57
N LYS A 229 11.96 21.90 -73.48
CA LYS A 229 11.52 22.66 -74.67
C LYS A 229 12.70 23.40 -75.28
N THR A 230 13.65 22.67 -75.88
CA THR A 230 14.43 23.25 -76.98
C THR A 230 13.48 23.40 -78.16
N GLY A 231 13.24 24.64 -78.59
CA GLY A 231 12.16 25.05 -79.49
C GLY A 231 11.85 24.06 -80.62
N SER A 232 10.78 23.29 -80.43
CA SER A 232 10.05 22.70 -81.56
C SER A 232 8.93 23.66 -81.91
N THR A 233 9.06 24.30 -83.06
CA THR A 233 8.08 25.21 -83.69
C THR A 233 6.84 24.50 -84.23
N ALA A 234 6.58 23.24 -83.84
CA ALA A 234 5.54 22.43 -84.46
C ALA A 234 4.09 22.73 -83.97
N TYR A 235 3.91 23.51 -82.90
CA TYR A 235 2.57 23.88 -82.44
C TYR A 235 2.51 25.36 -82.05
N ALA A 236 2.22 26.22 -83.03
CA ALA A 236 1.70 27.55 -82.78
C ALA A 236 0.22 27.41 -82.35
N PRO A 237 -0.18 27.88 -81.15
CA PRO A 237 -1.59 27.94 -80.80
C PRO A 237 -2.29 28.96 -81.71
N VAL A 238 -3.37 28.53 -82.36
CA VAL A 238 -4.25 29.41 -83.14
C VAL A 238 -4.82 30.47 -82.20
N ALA A 239 -4.57 31.74 -82.52
CA ALA A 239 -5.12 32.87 -81.79
C ALA A 239 -6.66 32.79 -81.81
N GLN A 240 -7.27 32.63 -80.63
CA GLN A 240 -8.71 32.79 -80.46
C GLN A 240 -9.05 34.29 -80.58
N ASN A 241 -9.41 34.73 -81.78
CA ASN A 241 -10.17 35.96 -81.95
C ASN A 241 -11.56 35.75 -81.33
N ARG A 242 -11.82 36.39 -80.19
CA ARG A 242 -13.19 36.65 -79.73
C ARG A 242 -13.71 37.87 -80.47
N VAL A 243 -14.81 37.67 -81.21
CA VAL A 243 -15.76 38.70 -81.64
C VAL A 243 -16.70 38.99 -80.47
#